data_AF-A0A976FIU2-F1
#
_entry.id   AF-A0A976FIU2-F1
#
_cell.length_a   1.000
_cell.length_b   1.000
_cell.length_c   1.000
_cell.angle_alpha   90.00
_cell.angle_beta   90.00
_cell.angle_gamma   90.00
#
_symmetry.space_group_name_H-M   'P 1'
#
loop_
_entity.id
_entity.type
_entity.pdbx_description
1 polymer ?
#
loop_
_entity_poly.entity_id
_entity_poly.type
_entity_poly.pdbx_seq_one_letter_code
_entity_poly.pdbx_strand_id
1 'polypeptide(L)'
;MSVREDVPEIVSEFPAPPKFFELYAEGVESGPLPPEPMDPTYHMFGSPYSTMDAVPDLLLQQGRKLYMPPGENGKSDGNPVDYKAEMKNEKLDDIELLFLNMHNIINAFRPHQARETVIQMLKTQVQERRNAARNIRCIIDESRQAVERVHGELHHSTDDSSSVDEAFPAGSNDEIKIDDVGDPVAMRNGNDIATDVAVVKAAVLTSSRQDQVEKSRKAWCMQEQFFAALEAAIM
;
A
#
# COMPACT_ATOMS: atom_id res chain seq x y z
N MET A 1 -0.06 10.64 32.17
CA MET A 1 0.87 10.43 31.04
C MET A 1 1.90 9.43 31.53
N SER A 2 1.72 8.15 31.21
CA SER A 2 2.66 7.10 31.64
C SER A 2 3.95 7.24 30.84
N VAL A 3 5.02 7.55 31.56
CA VAL A 3 6.40 7.51 31.09
C VAL A 3 6.70 6.06 30.72
N ARG A 4 6.94 5.78 29.44
CA ARG A 4 7.52 4.51 29.03
C ARG A 4 9.00 4.59 29.35
N GLU A 5 9.45 3.75 30.26
CA GLU A 5 10.86 3.55 30.55
C GLU A 5 11.55 3.01 29.30
N ASP A 6 12.62 3.67 28.85
CA ASP A 6 13.48 3.22 27.76
C ASP A 6 14.31 2.02 28.24
N VAL A 7 13.70 0.84 28.13
CA VAL A 7 14.40 -0.45 28.25
C VAL A 7 15.32 -0.56 27.03
N PRO A 8 16.61 -0.93 27.20
CA PRO A 8 17.52 -1.10 26.06
C PRO A 8 16.93 -2.12 25.10
N GLU A 9 16.59 -1.65 23.90
CA GLU A 9 16.07 -2.46 22.81
C GLU A 9 17.18 -3.42 22.38
N ILE A 10 17.12 -4.66 22.86
CA ILE A 10 18.02 -5.73 22.43
C ILE A 10 17.67 -5.99 20.97
N VAL A 11 18.43 -5.37 20.07
CA VAL A 11 18.31 -5.59 18.63
C VAL A 11 18.74 -7.02 18.35
N SER A 12 17.75 -7.90 18.17
CA SER A 12 17.98 -9.27 17.73
C SER A 12 18.67 -9.24 16.36
N GLU A 13 19.85 -9.87 16.27
CA GLU A 13 20.56 -10.08 15.00
C GLU A 13 19.77 -10.99 14.04
N PHE A 14 18.87 -11.80 14.60
CA PHE A 14 17.98 -12.64 13.81
C PHE A 14 16.73 -11.87 13.40
N PRO A 15 16.34 -11.93 12.11
CA PRO A 15 15.08 -11.37 11.68
C PRO A 15 13.94 -12.06 12.41
N ALA A 16 12.86 -11.31 12.67
CA ALA A 16 11.64 -11.91 13.19
C ALA A 16 11.18 -13.05 12.26
N PRO A 17 10.60 -14.12 12.83
CA PRO A 17 10.07 -15.20 12.01
C PRO A 17 9.05 -14.63 11.02
N PRO A 18 8.98 -15.19 9.80
CA PRO A 18 8.01 -14.73 8.82
C PRO A 18 6.57 -14.80 9.35
N LYS A 19 5.79 -13.75 9.09
CA LYS A 19 4.44 -13.57 9.66
C LYS A 19 3.43 -14.70 9.35
N PHE A 20 3.69 -15.53 8.34
CA PHE A 20 2.81 -16.64 7.98
C PHE A 20 2.60 -17.66 9.11
N PHE A 21 3.46 -17.70 10.14
CA PHE A 21 3.27 -18.57 11.29
C PHE A 21 1.91 -18.31 11.99
N GLU A 22 1.38 -17.09 11.91
CA GLU A 22 0.06 -16.71 12.46
C GLU A 22 -1.08 -17.53 11.85
N LEU A 23 -0.94 -17.98 10.60
CA LEU A 23 -1.95 -18.80 9.90
C LEU A 23 -2.05 -20.22 10.48
N TYR A 24 -1.04 -20.66 11.24
CA TYR A 24 -0.99 -21.99 11.84
C TYR A 24 -1.39 -21.97 13.32
N ALA A 25 -1.99 -20.88 13.81
CA ALA A 25 -2.39 -20.74 15.21
C ALA A 25 -3.41 -21.81 15.64
N GLU A 26 -4.34 -22.19 14.75
CA GLU A 26 -5.38 -23.18 15.02
C GLU A 26 -4.96 -24.63 14.64
N GLY A 27 -3.74 -24.81 14.10
CA GLY A 27 -3.19 -26.10 13.71
C GLY A 27 -2.58 -26.13 12.31
N VAL A 28 -1.99 -27.28 11.95
CA VAL A 28 -1.28 -27.49 10.67
C VAL A 28 -2.22 -27.37 9.45
N GLU A 29 -3.51 -27.68 9.63
CA GLU A 29 -4.53 -27.68 8.57
C GLU A 29 -5.08 -26.28 8.23
N SER A 30 -4.83 -25.26 9.06
CA SER A 30 -5.40 -23.92 8.88
C SER A 30 -4.57 -23.06 7.89
N GLY A 31 -3.28 -23.35 7.78
CA GLY A 31 -2.38 -22.65 6.87
C GLY A 31 -2.32 -23.30 5.48
N PRO A 32 -2.01 -22.51 4.42
CA PRO A 32 -1.75 -23.08 3.11
C PRO A 32 -0.53 -23.99 3.17
N LEU A 33 -0.65 -25.21 2.63
CA LEU A 33 0.49 -26.12 2.53
C LEU A 33 1.65 -25.43 1.79
N PRO A 34 2.90 -25.69 2.19
CA PRO A 34 4.04 -25.18 1.47
C PRO A 34 3.92 -25.58 -0.01
N PRO A 35 4.30 -24.69 -0.95
CA PRO A 35 4.26 -25.01 -2.36
C PRO A 35 5.03 -26.31 -2.59
N GLU A 36 4.53 -27.15 -3.50
CA GLU A 36 5.19 -28.40 -3.84
C GLU A 36 6.67 -28.13 -4.16
N PRO A 37 7.59 -29.00 -3.69
CA PRO A 37 9.00 -28.87 -4.04
C PRO A 37 9.13 -28.70 -5.55
N MET A 38 9.96 -27.74 -5.98
CA MET A 38 10.27 -27.53 -7.40
C MET A 38 10.69 -28.86 -8.04
N ASP A 39 10.44 -28.98 -9.36
CA ASP A 39 10.99 -30.05 -10.19
C ASP A 39 12.42 -30.36 -9.76
N PRO A 40 12.82 -31.64 -9.72
CA PRO A 40 13.95 -32.11 -8.94
C PRO A 40 15.23 -31.33 -9.13
N THR A 41 15.39 -30.70 -10.31
CA THR A 41 16.48 -29.80 -10.63
C THR A 41 16.24 -28.38 -10.08
N TYR A 42 16.78 -28.08 -8.90
CA TYR A 42 16.83 -26.72 -8.37
C TYR A 42 18.24 -26.10 -8.54
N HIS A 43 18.32 -24.82 -8.89
CA HIS A 43 19.60 -24.11 -8.98
C HIS A 43 19.92 -23.37 -7.68
N MET A 44 20.96 -23.80 -6.97
CA MET A 44 21.47 -23.11 -5.78
C MET A 44 22.86 -22.54 -6.08
N PHE A 45 23.04 -21.23 -5.90
CA PHE A 45 24.28 -20.51 -6.23
C PHE A 45 24.80 -20.80 -7.66
N GLY A 46 23.88 -20.92 -8.63
CA GLY A 46 24.20 -21.18 -10.04
C GLY A 46 24.50 -22.64 -10.39
N SER A 47 24.41 -23.59 -9.45
CA SER A 47 24.60 -25.01 -9.72
C SER A 47 23.27 -25.78 -9.70
N PRO A 48 22.94 -26.60 -10.71
CA PRO A 48 21.76 -27.45 -10.69
C PRO A 48 21.95 -28.64 -9.73
N TYR A 49 20.99 -28.85 -8.83
CA TYR A 49 20.91 -29.94 -7.88
C TYR A 49 19.63 -30.74 -8.11
N SER A 50 19.70 -32.07 -8.09
CA SER A 50 18.54 -32.97 -8.22
C SER A 50 18.10 -33.52 -6.86
N THR A 51 16.80 -33.49 -6.53
CA THR A 51 16.25 -34.06 -5.28
C THR A 51 15.75 -35.50 -5.40
N MET A 52 15.77 -36.12 -6.60
CA MET A 52 15.24 -37.47 -6.82
C MET A 52 16.35 -38.54 -6.76
N ASP A 53 16.26 -39.42 -5.76
CA ASP A 53 16.95 -40.72 -5.75
C ASP A 53 15.98 -41.78 -6.29
N ALA A 54 16.08 -42.09 -7.57
CA ALA A 54 15.11 -42.91 -8.29
C ALA A 54 15.38 -44.41 -8.10
N VAL A 55 14.60 -45.06 -7.22
CA VAL A 55 14.44 -46.53 -7.22
C VAL A 55 13.21 -46.87 -8.07
N PRO A 56 13.31 -47.71 -9.12
CA PRO A 56 12.18 -48.01 -10.01
C PRO A 56 11.12 -48.89 -9.32
N ASP A 57 9.84 -48.49 -9.38
CA ASP A 57 8.72 -49.31 -8.96
C ASP A 57 8.16 -50.15 -10.12
N LEU A 58 8.11 -51.46 -9.90
CA LEU A 58 7.48 -52.43 -10.79
C LEU A 58 6.10 -52.69 -10.20
N LEU A 59 5.03 -52.25 -10.86
CA LEU A 59 3.84 -53.10 -11.07
C LEU A 59 2.80 -52.41 -11.97
N LEU A 60 2.58 -53.13 -13.07
CA LEU A 60 1.58 -52.92 -14.09
C LEU A 60 0.22 -53.44 -13.60
N GLN A 61 -0.84 -52.70 -13.94
CA GLN A 61 -2.14 -53.20 -14.43
C GLN A 61 -3.38 -53.19 -13.51
N GLN A 62 -4.50 -52.79 -14.16
CA GLN A 62 -5.93 -53.05 -13.92
C GLN A 62 -6.63 -52.12 -12.91
N GLY A 63 -7.79 -51.53 -13.17
CA GLY A 63 -8.80 -51.81 -14.18
C GLY A 63 -10.18 -51.94 -13.50
N ARG A 64 -11.13 -51.10 -13.95
CA ARG A 64 -12.61 -51.20 -13.85
C ARG A 64 -13.33 -50.46 -12.71
N LYS A 65 -14.32 -49.69 -13.16
CA LYS A 65 -15.36 -48.95 -12.44
C LYS A 65 -16.56 -49.88 -12.22
N LEU A 66 -17.15 -49.91 -11.03
CA LEU A 66 -18.27 -50.79 -10.69
C LEU A 66 -19.37 -50.01 -9.91
N TYR A 67 -20.48 -49.73 -10.62
CA TYR A 67 -21.87 -49.46 -10.18
C TYR A 67 -22.40 -48.03 -9.91
N MET A 68 -23.68 -47.88 -10.29
CA MET A 68 -24.72 -46.91 -9.88
C MET A 68 -25.99 -47.72 -9.59
N PRO A 69 -26.87 -47.32 -8.63
CA PRO A 69 -28.28 -47.71 -8.72
C PRO A 69 -29.23 -46.55 -8.29
N PRO A 70 -30.58 -46.72 -8.27
CA PRO A 70 -31.53 -45.85 -8.96
C PRO A 70 -32.46 -45.08 -8.00
N GLY A 71 -33.37 -44.27 -8.55
CA GLY A 71 -34.24 -43.36 -7.80
C GLY A 71 -35.48 -43.96 -7.14
N GLU A 72 -36.23 -43.10 -6.44
CA GLU A 72 -37.67 -43.27 -6.20
C GLU A 72 -38.35 -41.93 -5.86
N ASN A 73 -39.61 -41.82 -6.27
CA ASN A 73 -40.47 -40.65 -6.24
C ASN A 73 -41.24 -40.55 -4.92
N GLY A 74 -41.54 -39.33 -4.48
CA GLY A 74 -42.52 -39.07 -3.42
C GLY A 74 -43.18 -37.70 -3.60
N LYS A 75 -44.25 -37.66 -4.40
CA LYS A 75 -45.38 -36.72 -4.28
C LYS A 75 -45.95 -36.88 -2.86
N SER A 76 -46.64 -35.97 -2.19
CA SER A 76 -47.26 -34.66 -2.45
C SER A 76 -47.92 -34.34 -1.12
N ASP A 77 -47.95 -33.10 -0.64
CA ASP A 77 -48.98 -32.68 0.33
C ASP A 77 -49.39 -31.24 0.04
N GLY A 78 -50.44 -31.11 -0.78
CA GLY A 78 -51.13 -29.85 -1.04
C GLY A 78 -51.98 -29.49 0.17
N ASN A 79 -51.47 -28.60 1.01
CA ASN A 79 -52.24 -28.02 2.11
C ASN A 79 -53.19 -26.94 1.55
N PRO A 80 -54.44 -26.81 2.05
CA PRO A 80 -55.39 -25.83 1.55
C PRO A 80 -54.91 -24.43 1.92
N VAL A 81 -54.77 -23.63 0.88
CA VAL A 81 -54.10 -22.34 0.92
C VAL A 81 -55.09 -21.26 1.40
N ASP A 82 -54.82 -20.69 2.57
CA ASP A 82 -55.58 -19.54 3.10
C ASP A 82 -55.15 -18.26 2.38
N TYR A 83 -55.84 -17.94 1.30
CA TYR A 83 -55.63 -16.80 0.39
C TYR A 83 -55.55 -15.42 1.07
N LYS A 84 -56.09 -15.25 2.29
CA LYS A 84 -56.00 -13.97 3.04
C LYS A 84 -54.74 -13.90 3.90
N ALA A 85 -54.30 -15.02 4.44
CA ALA A 85 -52.99 -15.13 5.07
C ALA A 85 -51.89 -15.04 4.02
N GLU A 86 -52.10 -15.64 2.85
CA GLU A 86 -51.15 -15.62 1.75
C GLU A 86 -50.93 -14.23 1.17
N MET A 87 -51.98 -13.43 0.91
CA MET A 87 -51.78 -12.02 0.49
C MET A 87 -51.17 -11.12 1.57
N LYS A 88 -51.26 -11.48 2.86
CA LYS A 88 -50.51 -10.79 3.92
C LYS A 88 -49.06 -11.24 3.93
N ASN A 89 -48.81 -12.52 3.68
CA ASN A 89 -47.48 -13.07 3.52
C ASN A 89 -46.80 -12.46 2.30
N GLU A 90 -47.48 -12.32 1.15
CA GLU A 90 -46.95 -11.62 -0.05
C GLU A 90 -46.48 -10.20 0.27
N LYS A 91 -47.24 -9.45 1.08
CA LYS A 91 -46.83 -8.10 1.52
C LYS A 91 -45.68 -8.12 2.51
N LEU A 92 -45.58 -9.15 3.35
CA LEU A 92 -44.44 -9.33 4.25
C LEU A 92 -43.20 -9.74 3.45
N ASP A 93 -43.36 -10.56 2.43
CA ASP A 93 -42.31 -10.97 1.49
C ASP A 93 -41.80 -9.76 0.69
N ASP A 94 -42.69 -8.86 0.26
CA ASP A 94 -42.30 -7.59 -0.38
C ASP A 94 -41.49 -6.69 0.55
N ILE A 95 -41.87 -6.61 1.84
CA ILE A 95 -41.13 -5.86 2.86
C ILE A 95 -39.79 -6.53 3.16
N GLU A 96 -39.74 -7.85 3.26
CA GLU A 96 -38.50 -8.63 3.42
C GLU A 96 -37.56 -8.38 2.25
N LEU A 97 -38.08 -8.39 1.02
CA LEU A 97 -37.33 -8.08 -0.18
C LEU A 97 -36.78 -6.65 -0.15
N LEU A 98 -37.57 -5.68 0.32
CA LEU A 98 -37.10 -4.31 0.52
C LEU A 98 -35.95 -4.26 1.55
N PHE A 99 -36.06 -4.95 2.68
CA PHE A 99 -34.99 -5.02 3.68
C PHE A 99 -33.74 -5.71 3.14
N LEU A 100 -33.88 -6.77 2.36
CA LEU A 100 -32.76 -7.46 1.72
C LEU A 100 -32.08 -6.54 0.71
N ASN A 101 -32.85 -5.83 -0.11
CA ASN A 101 -32.32 -4.85 -1.06
C ASN A 101 -31.60 -3.70 -0.36
N MET A 102 -32.17 -3.15 0.73
CA MET A 102 -31.52 -2.12 1.53
C MET A 102 -30.21 -2.63 2.17
N HIS A 103 -30.24 -3.84 2.73
CA HIS A 103 -29.04 -4.47 3.29
C HIS A 103 -27.95 -4.66 2.23
N ASN A 104 -28.32 -5.14 1.04
CA ASN A 104 -27.41 -5.30 -0.08
C ASN A 104 -26.79 -3.97 -0.52
N ILE A 105 -27.59 -2.89 -0.60
CA ILE A 105 -27.09 -1.56 -0.95
C ILE A 105 -26.12 -1.05 0.13
N ILE A 106 -26.45 -1.20 1.41
CA ILE A 106 -25.57 -0.81 2.52
C ILE A 106 -24.25 -1.61 2.45
N ASN A 107 -24.32 -2.90 2.15
CA ASN A 107 -23.13 -3.75 2.00
C ASN A 107 -22.28 -3.32 0.80
N ALA A 108 -22.90 -2.97 -0.32
CA ALA A 108 -22.21 -2.45 -1.49
C ALA A 108 -21.49 -1.12 -1.21
N PHE A 109 -21.96 -0.35 -0.21
CA PHE A 109 -21.33 0.91 0.20
C PHE A 109 -20.15 0.73 1.18
N ARG A 110 -19.98 -0.45 1.82
CA ARG A 110 -18.89 -0.73 2.77
C ARG A 110 -17.49 -0.49 2.19
N PRO A 111 -17.16 -0.94 0.97
CA PRO A 111 -15.84 -0.68 0.40
C PRO A 111 -15.58 0.82 0.18
N HIS A 112 -16.61 1.61 -0.12
CA HIS A 112 -16.48 3.06 -0.23
C HIS A 112 -16.19 3.70 1.13
N GLN A 113 -16.93 3.35 2.18
CA GLN A 113 -16.67 3.83 3.55
C GLN A 113 -15.26 3.51 4.03
N ALA A 114 -14.77 2.29 3.77
CA ALA A 114 -13.41 1.89 4.13
C ALA A 114 -12.37 2.75 3.41
N ARG A 115 -12.57 3.05 2.12
CA ARG A 115 -11.68 3.92 1.34
C ARG A 115 -11.62 5.33 1.91
N GLU A 116 -12.77 5.96 2.17
CA GLU A 116 -12.81 7.31 2.75
C GLU A 116 -12.16 7.36 4.13
N THR A 117 -12.35 6.31 4.94
CA THR A 117 -11.71 6.19 6.26
C THR A 117 -10.18 6.14 6.14
N VAL A 118 -9.66 5.35 5.20
CA VAL A 118 -8.20 5.26 4.95
C VAL A 118 -7.67 6.58 4.42
N ILE A 119 -8.37 7.22 3.48
CA ILE A 119 -8.00 8.53 2.94
C ILE A 119 -7.91 9.56 4.07
N GLN A 120 -8.89 9.61 4.96
CA GLN A 120 -8.89 10.52 6.09
C GLN A 120 -7.72 10.25 7.04
N MET A 121 -7.45 8.98 7.36
CA MET A 121 -6.31 8.59 8.19
C MET A 121 -4.98 9.06 7.57
N LEU A 122 -4.78 8.85 6.27
CA LEU A 122 -3.57 9.29 5.57
C LEU A 122 -3.44 10.80 5.52
N LYS A 123 -4.54 11.53 5.29
CA LYS A 123 -4.56 13.01 5.36
C LYS A 123 -4.10 13.49 6.73
N THR A 124 -4.60 12.88 7.81
CA THR A 124 -4.20 13.21 9.19
C THR A 124 -2.71 12.94 9.40
N GLN A 125 -2.19 11.77 9.02
CA GLN A 125 -0.76 11.44 9.16
C GLN A 125 0.14 12.41 8.40
N VAL A 126 -0.23 12.78 7.17
CA VAL A 126 0.52 13.78 6.40
C VAL A 126 0.48 15.14 7.09
N GLN A 127 -0.66 15.54 7.64
CA GLN A 127 -0.80 16.81 8.35
C GLN A 127 0.04 16.83 9.63
N GLU A 128 0.06 15.74 10.40
CA GLU A 128 0.90 15.58 11.59
C GLU A 128 2.38 15.70 11.25
N ARG A 129 2.84 15.00 10.21
CA ARG A 129 4.25 15.09 9.75
C ARG A 129 4.61 16.51 9.31
N ARG A 130 3.70 17.22 8.63
CA ARG A 130 3.89 18.63 8.25
C ARG A 130 3.91 19.57 9.46
N ASN A 131 3.05 19.34 10.45
CA ASN A 131 3.05 20.09 11.71
C ASN A 131 4.38 19.89 12.46
N ALA A 132 4.86 18.63 12.55
CA ALA A 132 6.12 18.30 13.18
C ALA A 132 7.32 18.97 12.47
N ALA A 133 7.37 18.92 11.14
CA ALA A 133 8.41 19.59 10.36
C ALA A 133 8.40 21.13 10.57
N ARG A 134 7.20 21.74 10.63
CA ARG A 134 7.06 23.16 10.97
C ARG A 134 7.57 23.46 12.37
N ASN A 135 7.23 22.64 13.36
CA ASN A 135 7.70 22.81 14.73
C ASN A 135 9.23 22.75 14.81
N ILE A 136 9.85 21.76 14.15
CA ILE A 136 11.31 21.65 14.05
C ILE A 136 11.89 22.92 13.43
N ARG A 137 11.29 23.45 12.36
CA ARG A 137 11.75 24.68 11.72
C ARG A 137 11.68 25.89 12.65
N CYS A 138 10.56 26.06 13.37
CA CYS A 138 10.40 27.12 14.37
C CYS A 138 11.48 27.04 15.45
N ILE A 139 11.74 25.85 15.98
CA ILE A 139 12.78 25.64 17.01
C ILE A 139 14.18 25.97 16.46
N ILE A 140 14.47 25.61 15.21
CA ILE A 140 15.74 25.97 14.55
C ILE A 140 15.87 27.49 14.41
N ASP A 141 14.81 28.17 13.97
CA ASP A 141 14.85 29.63 13.80
C ASP A 141 14.96 30.36 15.16
N GLU A 142 14.30 29.85 16.20
CA GLU A 142 14.41 30.37 17.57
C GLU A 142 15.83 30.20 18.13
N SER A 143 16.39 28.98 18.02
CA SER A 143 17.75 28.70 18.48
C SER A 143 18.79 29.50 17.69
N ARG A 144 18.61 29.67 16.38
CA ARG A 144 19.45 30.54 15.54
C ARG A 144 19.42 32.00 16.03
N GLN A 145 18.23 32.56 16.26
CA GLN A 145 18.09 33.93 16.78
C GLN A 145 18.72 34.09 18.17
N ALA A 146 18.61 33.08 19.02
CA ALA A 146 19.25 33.09 20.33
C ALA A 146 20.78 33.14 20.23
N VAL A 147 21.37 32.36 19.31
CA VAL A 147 22.82 32.37 19.05
C VAL A 147 23.25 33.72 18.45
N GLU A 148 22.52 34.27 17.48
CA GLU A 148 22.81 35.57 16.89
C GLU A 148 22.77 36.70 17.94
N ARG A 149 21.84 36.65 18.90
CA ARG A 149 21.78 37.59 20.03
C ARG A 149 23.03 37.54 20.91
N VAL A 150 23.41 36.35 21.38
CA VAL A 150 24.60 36.18 22.24
C VAL A 150 25.88 36.57 21.48
N HIS A 151 25.97 36.24 20.18
CA HIS A 151 27.09 36.65 19.35
C HIS A 151 27.19 38.17 19.20
N GLY A 152 26.06 38.86 19.01
CA GLY A 152 26.01 40.32 18.95
C GLY A 152 26.45 40.99 20.26
N GLU A 153 26.02 40.46 21.42
CA GLU A 153 26.43 40.95 22.74
C GLU A 153 27.94 40.80 22.99
N LEU A 154 28.52 39.67 22.57
CA LEU A 154 29.97 39.41 22.66
C LEU A 154 30.79 40.33 21.75
N HIS A 155 30.34 40.59 20.52
CA HIS A 155 31.06 41.46 19.59
C HIS A 155 31.02 42.93 20.02
N HIS A 156 29.89 43.40 20.55
CA HIS A 156 29.79 44.73 21.18
C HIS A 156 30.71 44.87 22.40
N SER A 157 30.85 43.81 23.22
CA SER A 157 31.72 43.84 24.40
C SER A 157 33.23 43.83 24.08
N THR A 158 33.61 43.45 22.86
CA THR A 158 35.03 43.36 22.44
C THR A 158 35.55 44.68 21.87
N ASP A 159 34.69 45.49 21.23
CA ASP A 159 35.07 46.79 20.65
C ASP A 159 35.43 47.86 21.71
N ASP A 160 35.04 47.69 22.98
CA ASP A 160 35.47 48.59 24.07
C ASP A 160 36.90 48.30 24.56
N SER A 161 37.57 47.28 24.02
CA SER A 161 38.91 46.84 24.42
C SER A 161 40.00 46.89 23.33
N SER A 162 39.66 47.27 22.09
CA SER A 162 40.65 47.44 21.00
C SER A 162 40.86 48.91 20.64
N SER A 163 41.55 49.65 21.51
CA SER A 163 42.28 50.85 21.12
C SER A 163 43.77 50.68 21.45
N VAL A 164 44.42 49.74 20.77
CA VAL A 164 45.88 49.78 20.57
C VAL A 164 46.21 49.23 19.19
N ASP A 165 46.80 50.12 18.39
CA ASP A 165 47.49 49.89 17.12
C ASP A 165 48.40 48.65 17.14
N GLU A 166 48.32 47.82 16.11
CA GLU A 166 49.54 47.35 15.42
C GLU A 166 49.23 46.91 13.98
N ALA A 167 49.49 47.81 13.04
CA ALA A 167 49.58 47.50 11.62
C ALA A 167 51.02 47.14 11.28
N PHE A 168 51.30 45.94 10.76
CA PHE A 168 52.29 45.73 9.68
C PHE A 168 51.96 44.49 8.83
N PRO A 169 52.34 44.49 7.53
CA PRO A 169 51.74 43.68 6.46
C PRO A 169 52.65 42.52 6.03
N ALA A 170 52.07 41.39 5.64
CA ALA A 170 52.73 40.40 4.78
C ALA A 170 51.74 39.32 4.32
N GLY A 171 51.68 39.08 3.01
CA GLY A 171 51.00 37.90 2.46
C GLY A 171 50.35 38.13 1.10
N SER A 172 51.15 38.48 0.10
CA SER A 172 50.78 38.20 -1.30
C SER A 172 50.67 36.68 -1.45
N ASN A 173 49.45 36.15 -1.47
CA ASN A 173 49.20 34.75 -1.80
C ASN A 173 48.83 34.65 -3.27
N ASP A 174 49.60 33.82 -3.95
CA ASP A 174 49.58 33.55 -5.36
C ASP A 174 48.20 33.14 -5.88
N GLU A 175 47.87 33.71 -7.03
CA GLU A 175 46.77 33.32 -7.90
C GLU A 175 47.07 31.94 -8.50
N ILE A 176 46.62 30.88 -7.82
CA ILE A 176 46.58 29.54 -8.39
C ILE A 176 45.30 29.43 -9.23
N LYS A 177 45.47 29.70 -10.52
CA LYS A 177 44.53 29.38 -11.58
C LYS A 177 44.46 27.85 -11.72
N ILE A 178 43.38 27.23 -11.27
CA ILE A 178 43.10 25.83 -11.59
C ILE A 178 42.49 25.81 -13.00
N ASP A 179 43.26 25.30 -13.95
CA ASP A 179 42.79 24.96 -15.29
C ASP A 179 41.83 23.76 -15.18
N ASP A 180 40.56 23.99 -15.55
CA ASP A 180 39.57 22.93 -15.76
C ASP A 180 39.84 22.27 -17.12
N VAL A 181 40.54 21.14 -17.09
CA VAL A 181 40.64 20.20 -18.22
C VAL A 181 39.96 18.90 -17.80
N GLY A 182 38.76 18.69 -18.32
CA GLY A 182 37.98 17.47 -18.16
C GLY A 182 36.95 17.31 -19.28
N ASP A 183 37.38 16.74 -20.40
CA ASP A 183 36.52 16.32 -21.50
C ASP A 183 35.47 15.28 -21.05
N PRO A 184 34.27 15.25 -21.67
CA PRO A 184 33.16 14.40 -21.27
C PRO A 184 33.33 12.96 -21.79
N VAL A 185 33.55 11.99 -20.88
CA VAL A 185 33.46 10.57 -21.23
C VAL A 185 31.99 10.18 -21.37
N ALA A 186 31.55 10.05 -22.62
CA ALA A 186 30.30 9.42 -23.01
C ALA A 186 30.34 7.91 -22.73
N MET A 187 29.64 7.45 -21.70
CA MET A 187 29.27 6.03 -21.56
C MET A 187 28.01 5.77 -22.39
N ARG A 188 28.28 5.24 -23.59
CA ARG A 188 27.34 4.71 -24.57
C ARG A 188 26.59 3.50 -24.00
N ASN A 189 25.30 3.66 -23.70
CA ASN A 189 24.38 2.53 -23.46
C ASN A 189 23.75 2.12 -24.79
N GLY A 190 24.21 1.00 -25.36
CA GLY A 190 23.58 0.35 -26.49
C GLY A 190 22.42 -0.51 -26.01
N ASN A 191 21.18 -0.07 -26.26
CA ASN A 191 19.98 -0.89 -26.15
C ASN A 191 18.98 -0.46 -27.24
N ASP A 192 19.45 -0.43 -28.49
CA ASP A 192 18.60 -0.23 -29.65
C ASP A 192 18.27 -1.61 -30.20
N ILE A 193 17.04 -2.09 -29.96
CA ILE A 193 16.25 -3.03 -30.79
C ILE A 193 14.91 -3.40 -30.10
N ALA A 194 14.66 -3.08 -28.82
CA ALA A 194 13.45 -3.52 -28.09
C ALA A 194 12.41 -2.43 -27.72
N THR A 195 12.52 -1.22 -28.27
CA THR A 195 11.79 -0.05 -27.69
C THR A 195 10.43 0.23 -28.33
N ASP A 196 10.13 -0.28 -29.53
CA ASP A 196 8.94 0.20 -30.27
C ASP A 196 7.63 -0.54 -29.90
N VAL A 197 7.70 -1.81 -29.49
CA VAL A 197 6.50 -2.61 -29.15
C VAL A 197 6.02 -2.36 -27.71
N ALA A 198 6.95 -2.06 -26.79
CA ALA A 198 6.63 -1.82 -25.38
C ALA A 198 6.02 -0.43 -25.15
N VAL A 199 6.48 0.60 -25.87
CA VAL A 199 5.94 1.96 -25.77
C VAL A 199 4.51 2.04 -26.31
N VAL A 200 4.19 1.35 -27.41
CA VAL A 200 2.83 1.31 -27.95
C VAL A 200 1.88 0.56 -27.03
N LYS A 201 2.29 -0.57 -26.43
CA LYS A 201 1.45 -1.29 -25.44
C LYS A 201 1.26 -0.49 -24.15
N ALA A 202 2.29 0.21 -23.68
CA ALA A 202 2.20 1.09 -22.53
C ALA A 202 1.27 2.29 -22.81
N ALA A 203 1.38 2.92 -23.98
CA ALA A 203 0.54 4.04 -24.41
C ALA A 203 -0.93 3.64 -24.62
N VAL A 204 -1.19 2.44 -25.17
CA VAL A 204 -2.55 1.91 -25.35
C VAL A 204 -3.18 1.52 -24.00
N LEU A 205 -2.41 0.95 -23.07
CA LEU A 205 -2.86 0.64 -21.71
C LEU A 205 -3.09 1.91 -20.87
N THR A 206 -2.27 2.96 -21.04
CA THR A 206 -2.48 4.24 -20.34
C THR A 206 -3.66 5.02 -20.87
N SER A 207 -3.89 5.05 -22.19
CA SER A 207 -5.08 5.69 -22.79
C SER A 207 -6.38 5.00 -22.36
N SER A 208 -6.43 3.66 -22.37
CA SER A 208 -7.60 2.92 -21.90
C SER A 208 -7.86 3.08 -20.39
N ARG A 209 -6.79 3.20 -19.58
CA ARG A 209 -6.87 3.47 -18.14
C ARG A 209 -7.31 4.91 -17.85
N GLN A 210 -6.87 5.89 -18.65
CA GLN A 210 -7.33 7.28 -18.55
C GLN A 210 -8.81 7.41 -18.90
N ASP A 211 -9.29 6.71 -19.92
CA ASP A 211 -10.72 6.70 -20.29
C ASP A 211 -11.59 6.10 -19.18
N GLN A 212 -11.12 5.06 -18.49
CA GLN A 212 -11.79 4.50 -17.31
C GLN A 212 -11.85 5.51 -16.16
N VAL A 213 -10.73 6.20 -15.87
CA VAL A 213 -10.68 7.22 -14.82
C VAL A 213 -11.60 8.40 -15.13
N GLU A 214 -11.64 8.87 -16.38
CA GLU A 214 -12.51 9.96 -16.80
C GLU A 214 -13.99 9.56 -16.75
N LYS A 215 -14.32 8.31 -17.11
CA LYS A 215 -15.68 7.75 -16.95
C LYS A 215 -16.09 7.68 -15.48
N SER A 216 -15.21 7.21 -14.59
CA SER A 216 -15.46 7.20 -13.15
C SER A 216 -15.63 8.62 -12.59
N ARG A 217 -14.83 9.59 -13.06
CA ARG A 217 -14.92 10.99 -12.64
C ARG A 217 -16.22 11.65 -13.09
N LYS A 218 -16.66 11.38 -14.33
CA LYS A 218 -17.95 11.84 -14.84
C LYS A 218 -19.12 11.20 -14.07
N ALA A 219 -19.06 9.91 -13.79
CA ALA A 219 -20.06 9.21 -12.98
C ALA A 219 -20.17 9.80 -11.58
N TRP A 220 -19.02 10.08 -10.95
CA TRP A 220 -18.96 10.72 -9.63
C TRP A 220 -19.53 12.15 -9.64
N CYS A 221 -19.21 12.95 -10.66
CA CYS A 221 -19.78 14.29 -10.83
C CYS A 221 -21.30 14.27 -11.06
N MET A 222 -21.81 13.32 -11.85
CA MET A 222 -23.25 13.14 -12.04
C MET A 222 -23.94 12.74 -10.74
N GLN A 223 -23.28 11.90 -9.92
CA GLN A 223 -23.79 11.49 -8.62
C GLN A 223 -23.87 12.68 -7.65
N GLU A 224 -22.83 13.51 -7.57
CA GLU A 224 -22.87 14.73 -6.74
C GLU A 224 -23.94 15.72 -7.20
N GLN A 225 -24.09 15.94 -8.52
CA GLN A 225 -25.15 16.80 -9.04
C GLN A 225 -26.55 16.26 -8.70
N PHE A 226 -26.74 14.95 -8.76
CA PHE A 226 -28.00 14.31 -8.36
C PHE A 226 -28.31 14.53 -6.88
N PHE A 227 -27.33 14.32 -5.99
CA PHE A 227 -27.53 14.53 -4.56
C PHE A 227 -27.72 16.00 -4.19
N ALA A 228 -27.01 16.92 -4.83
CA ALA A 228 -27.22 18.35 -4.65
C ALA A 228 -28.62 18.81 -5.12
N ALA A 229 -29.12 18.26 -6.23
CA ALA A 229 -30.47 18.53 -6.71
C ALA A 229 -31.55 17.97 -5.77
N LEU A 230 -31.30 16.81 -5.15
CA LEU A 230 -32.19 16.22 -4.16
C LEU A 230 -32.26 17.08 -2.89
N GLU A 231 -31.11 17.57 -2.41
CA GLU A 231 -31.03 18.46 -1.25
C GLU A 231 -31.76 19.80 -1.50
N ALA A 232 -31.61 20.38 -2.70
CA ALA A 232 -32.30 21.59 -3.10
C ALA A 232 -33.83 21.41 -3.31
N ALA A 233 -34.30 20.18 -3.52
CA ALA A 233 -35.73 19.87 -3.65
C ALA A 233 -36.40 19.51 -2.31
N ILE A 234 -35.61 19.20 -1.28
CA ILE A 234 -36.07 18.85 0.06
C ILE A 234 -36.11 20.07 1.00
N MET A 235 -35.35 21.14 0.70
CA MET A 235 -35.51 22.48 1.29
C MET A 235 -36.55 23.31 0.55
#